data_AF-A0AAN7ZXU9-F1
#
_entry.id   AF-A0AAN7ZXU9-F1
#
_cell.length_a   1.000
_cell.length_b   1.000
_cell.length_c   1.000
_cell.angle_alpha   90.00
_cell.angle_beta   90.00
_cell.angle_gamma   90.00
#
_symmetry.space_group_name_H-M   'P 1'
#
loop_
_entity.id
_entity.type
_entity.pdbx_description
1 polymer ?
#
loop_
_entity_poly.entity_id
_entity_poly.type
_entity_poly.pdbx_seq_one_letter_code
_entity_poly.pdbx_strand_id
1 'polypeptide(L)' 'MTLGSENKLNFPKKKETYPPQGVRCQRCLEFGHWSYECTGKRKYLHRSSRTQQLQKRMKQREEEKLK' A
#
# COMPACT_ATOMS: atom_id res chain seq x y z
N MET A 1 -9.95 17.97 -27.14
CA MET A 1 -8.48 18.10 -27.20
C MET A 1 -7.89 17.88 -25.81
N THR A 2 -7.80 16.63 -25.34
CA THR A 2 -6.79 16.26 -24.35
C THR A 2 -6.05 15.09 -24.97
N LEU A 3 -5.00 15.42 -25.71
CA LEU A 3 -4.05 14.46 -26.25
C LEU A 3 -3.42 13.75 -25.03
N GLY A 4 -3.93 12.56 -24.72
CA GLY A 4 -3.35 11.69 -23.70
C GLY A 4 -1.98 11.24 -24.20
N SER A 5 -0.94 11.90 -23.72
CA SER A 5 0.46 11.55 -23.96
C SER A 5 0.73 10.14 -23.42
N GLU A 6 0.81 9.17 -24.31
CA GLU A 6 1.21 7.80 -23.97
C GLU A 6 2.72 7.74 -23.75
N ASN A 7 3.19 8.15 -22.57
CA ASN A 7 4.55 7.86 -22.14
C ASN A 7 4.67 6.37 -21.79
N LYS A 8 5.05 5.55 -22.78
CA LYS A 8 5.42 4.14 -22.59
C LYS A 8 6.77 4.07 -21.87
N LEU A 9 6.73 4.11 -20.55
CA LEU A 9 7.90 3.87 -19.70
C LEU A 9 8.33 2.41 -19.84
N ASN A 10 9.50 2.19 -20.43
CA ASN A 10 10.10 0.87 -20.56
C ASN A 10 10.66 0.43 -19.20
N PHE A 11 9.96 -0.50 -18.54
CA PHE A 11 10.41 -1.12 -17.30
C PHE A 11 11.31 -2.32 -17.59
N PRO A 12 12.56 -2.36 -17.08
CA PRO A 12 13.42 -3.53 -17.23
C PRO A 12 12.81 -4.72 -16.49
N LYS A 13 12.57 -5.84 -17.19
CA LYS A 13 12.08 -7.09 -16.59
C LYS A 13 13.18 -7.68 -15.68
N LYS A 14 12.99 -7.54 -14.36
CA LYS A 14 13.88 -8.10 -13.34
C LYS A 14 13.75 -9.63 -13.33
N LYS A 15 14.88 -10.34 -13.24
CA LYS A 15 14.94 -11.81 -13.19
C LYS A 15 14.13 -12.34 -12.00
N GLU A 16 13.26 -13.32 -12.27
CA GLU A 16 12.36 -13.90 -11.28
C GLU A 16 13.13 -14.74 -10.26
N THR A 17 13.32 -14.20 -9.06
CA THR A 17 13.66 -14.99 -7.88
C THR A 17 12.35 -15.38 -7.23
N TYR A 18 12.07 -16.68 -7.11
CA TYR A 18 10.88 -17.17 -6.42
C TYR A 18 11.21 -17.41 -4.94
N PRO A 19 10.41 -16.89 -3.99
CA PRO A 19 9.42 -15.83 -4.13
C PRO A 19 10.10 -14.46 -4.25
N PRO A 20 9.55 -13.53 -5.06
CA PRO A 20 10.17 -12.22 -5.24
C PRO A 20 10.24 -11.53 -3.89
N GLN A 21 11.44 -11.07 -3.53
CA GLN A 21 11.78 -10.51 -2.20
C GLN A 21 10.90 -9.31 -1.78
N GLY A 22 10.03 -8.82 -2.68
CA GLY A 22 9.06 -7.74 -2.43
C GLY A 22 7.60 -8.16 -2.43
N VAL A 23 7.24 -9.43 -2.66
CA VAL A 23 5.83 -9.85 -2.57
C VAL A 23 5.43 -9.97 -1.12
N ARG A 24 4.46 -9.11 -0.76
CA ARG A 24 3.80 -9.12 0.54
C ARG A 24 2.51 -9.91 0.43
N CYS A 25 2.37 -10.92 1.27
CA CYS A 25 1.15 -11.72 1.35
C CYS A 25 -0.03 -10.88 1.85
N GLN A 26 -1.15 -10.88 1.14
CA GLN A 26 -2.35 -10.12 1.54
C GLN A 26 -3.03 -10.68 2.81
N ARG A 27 -2.79 -11.96 3.16
CA ARG A 27 -3.40 -12.62 4.32
C ARG A 27 -2.67 -12.32 5.63
N CYS A 28 -1.37 -12.60 5.70
CA CYS A 28 -0.56 -12.42 6.91
C CYS A 28 0.27 -11.13 6.92
N LEU A 29 0.37 -10.43 5.78
CA LEU A 29 1.17 -9.20 5.60
C LEU A 29 2.70 -9.38 5.70
N GLU A 30 3.20 -10.61 5.65
CA GLU A 30 4.62 -10.96 5.63
C GLU A 30 5.17 -11.04 4.20
N PHE A 31 6.50 -11.05 4.07
CA PHE A 31 7.20 -11.15 2.81
C PHE A 31 7.68 -12.58 2.54
N GLY A 32 7.86 -12.92 1.27
CA GLY A 32 8.53 -14.16 0.89
C GLY A 32 7.62 -15.37 0.71
N HIS A 33 6.33 -15.16 0.43
CA HIS A 33 5.45 -16.22 -0.09
C HIS A 33 4.27 -15.62 -0.85
N TRP A 34 3.66 -16.41 -1.73
CA TRP A 34 2.42 -16.03 -2.40
C TRP A 34 1.21 -16.25 -1.50
N SER A 35 0.14 -15.49 -1.73
CA SER A 35 -1.09 -15.60 -0.94
C SER A 35 -1.72 -17.00 -0.95
N TYR A 36 -1.45 -17.80 -1.99
CA TYR A 36 -1.89 -19.19 -2.13
C TYR A 36 -1.18 -20.15 -1.18
N GLU A 37 0.12 -19.93 -0.93
CA GLU A 37 0.97 -20.77 -0.06
C GLU A 37 0.89 -20.33 1.41
N CYS A 38 0.18 -19.24 1.71
CA CYS A 38 0.11 -18.69 3.05
C CYS A 38 -0.68 -19.62 3.99
N THR A 39 0.05 -20.26 4.91
CA THR A 39 -0.46 -21.09 6.02
C THR A 39 -0.90 -20.28 7.23
N GLY A 40 -0.55 -18.99 7.29
CA GLY A 40 -0.87 -18.09 8.39
C GLY A 40 -2.35 -17.70 8.46
N LYS A 41 -2.82 -17.39 9.68
CA LYS A 41 -4.16 -16.82 9.89
C LYS A 41 -4.21 -15.37 9.38
N ARG A 42 -5.39 -14.91 8.95
CA ARG A 42 -5.59 -13.51 8.53
C ARG A 42 -5.31 -12.57 9.70
N LYS A 43 -4.33 -11.68 9.57
CA LYS A 43 -4.05 -10.66 10.58
C LYS A 43 -5.07 -9.52 10.44
N TYR A 44 -5.90 -9.32 11.46
CA TYR A 44 -6.79 -8.16 11.48
C TYR A 44 -5.97 -6.91 11.83
N LEU A 45 -5.83 -6.01 10.86
CA LEU A 45 -5.26 -4.68 11.08
C LEU A 45 -6.43 -3.70 11.26
N HIS A 46 -6.45 -2.99 12.39
CA HIS A 46 -7.45 -1.94 12.62
C HIS A 46 -7.30 -0.83 11.57
N ARG A 47 -8.39 -0.55 10.84
CA ARG A 47 -8.48 0.54 9.88
C ARG A 47 -9.29 1.65 10.52
N SER A 48 -8.70 2.83 10.70
CA SER A 48 -9.42 4.00 11.22
C SER A 48 -10.56 4.37 10.27
N SER A 49 -11.70 4.78 10.83
CA SER A 49 -12.83 5.23 10.02
C SER A 49 -12.45 6.48 9.23
N ARG A 50 -13.14 6.70 8.10
CA ARG A 50 -12.94 7.90 7.27
C ARG A 50 -13.17 9.19 8.08
N THR A 51 -14.12 9.16 9.02
CA THR A 51 -14.38 10.28 9.95
C THR A 51 -13.22 10.53 10.92
N GLN A 52 -12.62 9.47 11.49
CA GLN A 52 -11.43 9.60 12.35
C GLN A 52 -10.23 10.16 11.58
N GLN A 53 -10.04 9.77 10.33
CA GLN A 53 -8.97 10.31 9.48
C GLN A 53 -9.17 11.80 9.20
N LEU A 54 -10.40 12.19 8.87
CA LEU A 54 -10.75 13.59 8.66
C LEU A 54 -10.50 14.41 9.93
N GLN A 55 -10.96 13.94 11.08
CA GLN A 55 -10.76 14.62 12.36
C GLN A 55 -9.27 14.82 12.69
N LYS A 56 -8.43 13.81 12.44
CA LYS A 56 -6.96 13.95 12.59
C LYS A 56 -6.38 15.05 11.71
N ARG A 57 -6.80 15.13 10.44
CA ARG A 57 -6.36 16.19 9.51
C ARG A 57 -6.84 17.59 9.94
N MET A 58 -8.06 17.70 10.47
CA MET A 58 -8.58 18.98 10.97
C MET A 58 -7.78 19.45 12.18
N LYS A 59 -7.50 18.57 13.15
CA LYS A 59 -6.65 18.89 14.31
C LYS A 59 -5.24 19.33 13.91
N GLN A 60 -4.62 18.63 12.96
CA GLN A 60 -3.30 19.01 12.43
C GLN A 60 -3.29 20.43 11.86
N ARG A 61 -4.34 20.82 11.13
CA ARG A 61 -4.49 22.19 10.59
C ARG A 61 -4.72 23.24 11.67
N GLU A 62 -5.40 22.90 12.76
CA GLU A 62 -5.60 23.81 13.90
C GLU A 62 -4.27 24.02 14.65
N GLU A 63 -3.52 22.95 14.90
CA GLU A 63 -2.18 23.00 15.51
C GLU A 63 -1.19 23.80 14.66
N GLU A 64 -1.25 23.71 13.33
CA GLU A 64 -0.43 24.51 12.41
C GLU A 64 -0.76 26.00 12.45
N LYS A 65 -2.01 26.38 12.74
CA LYS A 65 -2.42 27.79 12.85
C LYS A 65 -2.07 28.42 14.20
N LEU A 66 -1.92 27.57 15.22
CA LEU A 66 -1.61 27.99 16.59
C LEU A 66 -0.10 28.13 16.82
N LYS A 67 0.71 27.59 15.90
CA LYS A 67 2.15 27.80 15.79
C LYS A 67 2.44 29.04 14.94
#